data_AF-A0A8T4CGV5-F1
#
_entry.id   AF-A0A8T4CGV5-F1
#
_cell.length_a   1.000
_cell.length_b   1.000
_cell.length_c   1.000
_cell.angle_alpha   90.00
_cell.angle_beta   90.00
_cell.angle_gamma   90.00
#
_symmetry.space_group_name_H-M   'P 1'
#
loop_
_entity.id
_entity.type
_entity.pdbx_description
1 polymer ?
#
loop_
_entity_poly.entity_id
_entity_poly.type
_entity_poly.pdbx_seq_one_letter_code
_entity_poly.pdbx_strand_id
1 'polypeptide(L)'
;MSIQDYLHEKAEESRHNEIIAYIMFLAGSVFFVGGILSALGMGREPSWFLFIPYLAGSTQLLVLEIAFLAAGLFLIVGGIGTGLHYYRDRGWYMRELSKANNTENLLRGQRIQTAFTMPKTQNMPKRKKSAK
;
A
#
# COMPACT_ATOMS: atom_id res chain seq x y z
N MET A 1 -2.27 18.42 -12.93
CA MET A 1 -2.94 17.47 -12.00
C MET A 1 -3.21 18.19 -10.71
N SER A 2 -4.38 17.98 -10.10
CA SER A 2 -4.65 18.49 -8.76
C SER A 2 -3.92 17.64 -7.71
N ILE A 3 -3.68 18.18 -6.52
CA ILE A 3 -3.07 17.44 -5.40
C ILE A 3 -3.93 16.21 -5.02
N GLN A 4 -5.25 16.32 -5.17
CA GLN A 4 -6.17 15.20 -4.93
C GLN A 4 -5.94 14.07 -5.94
N ASP A 5 -5.83 14.38 -7.24
CA ASP A 5 -5.56 13.37 -8.28
C ASP A 5 -4.22 12.66 -8.03
N TYR A 6 -3.18 13.43 -7.69
CA TYR A 6 -1.86 12.89 -7.38
C TYR A 6 -1.87 11.95 -6.17
N LEU A 7 -2.54 12.34 -5.08
CA LEU A 7 -2.64 11.52 -3.88
C LEU A 7 -3.49 10.26 -4.13
N HIS A 8 -4.51 10.35 -4.98
CA HIS A 8 -5.35 9.20 -5.33
C HIS A 8 -4.56 8.18 -6.16
N GLU A 9 -3.80 8.66 -7.16
CA GLU A 9 -2.93 7.83 -7.98
C GLU A 9 -1.83 7.15 -7.14
N LYS A 10 -1.19 7.88 -6.22
CA LYS A 10 -0.19 7.31 -5.31
C LYS A 10 -0.76 6.31 -4.32
N ALA A 11 -1.98 6.54 -3.82
CA ALA A 11 -2.65 5.58 -2.94
C ALA A 11 -2.99 4.27 -3.66
N GLU A 12 -3.37 4.35 -4.94
CA GLU A 12 -3.66 3.20 -5.78
C GLU A 12 -2.39 2.41 -6.15
N GLU A 13 -1.31 3.11 -6.51
CA GLU A 13 0.02 2.51 -6.72
C GLU A 13 0.52 1.81 -5.45
N SER A 14 0.38 2.44 -4.28
CA SER A 14 0.75 1.84 -3.01
C SER A 14 -0.05 0.58 -2.68
N ARG A 15 -1.34 0.54 -3.03
CA ARG A 15 -2.19 -0.67 -2.88
C ARG A 15 -1.70 -1.80 -3.77
N HIS A 16 -1.32 -1.48 -5.01
CA HIS A 16 -0.77 -2.48 -5.92
C HIS A 16 0.54 -3.07 -5.38
N ASN A 17 1.44 -2.21 -4.89
CA ASN A 17 2.72 -2.62 -4.33
C ASN A 17 2.56 -3.44 -3.02
N GLU A 18 1.55 -3.13 -2.21
CA GLU A 18 1.17 -3.93 -1.04
C GLU A 18 0.79 -5.37 -1.44
N ILE A 19 0.04 -5.55 -2.52
CA ILE A 19 -0.32 -6.88 -3.05
C ILE A 19 0.93 -7.62 -3.55
N ILE A 20 1.84 -6.94 -4.25
CA ILE A 20 3.10 -7.55 -4.71
C ILE A 20 3.93 -8.04 -3.51
N ALA A 21 4.04 -7.23 -2.46
CA ALA A 21 4.74 -7.60 -1.23
C ALA A 21 4.10 -8.83 -0.56
N TYR A 22 2.77 -8.90 -0.56
CA TYR A 22 2.05 -10.07 -0.06
C TYR A 22 2.33 -11.33 -0.90
N ILE A 23 2.34 -11.21 -2.23
CA ILE A 23 2.67 -12.32 -3.13
C ILE A 23 4.12 -12.77 -2.93
N MET A 24 5.07 -11.85 -2.73
CA MET A 24 6.46 -12.19 -2.39
C MET A 24 6.55 -13.00 -1.10
N PHE A 25 5.84 -12.57 -0.04
CA PHE A 25 5.78 -13.31 1.21
C PHE A 25 5.21 -14.73 1.04
N LEU A 26 4.13 -14.86 0.26
CA LEU A 26 3.48 -16.14 0.00
C LEU A 26 4.37 -17.08 -0.82
N ALA A 27 5.03 -16.56 -1.87
CA ALA A 27 6.02 -17.31 -2.65
C ALA A 27 7.20 -17.76 -1.78
N GLY A 28 7.71 -16.88 -0.93
CA GLY A 28 8.78 -17.21 0.03
C GLY A 28 8.37 -18.32 1.00
N SER A 29 7.13 -18.28 1.49
CA SER A 29 6.57 -19.34 2.35
C SER A 29 6.50 -20.69 1.64
N VAL A 30 6.10 -20.72 0.37
CA VAL A 30 6.07 -21.94 -0.45
C VAL A 30 7.48 -22.50 -0.65
N PHE A 31 8.47 -21.65 -0.98
CA PHE A 31 9.86 -22.10 -1.14
C PHE A 31 10.46 -22.62 0.17
N PHE A 32 10.17 -21.94 1.29
CA PHE A 32 10.66 -22.34 2.60
C PHE A 32 10.09 -23.70 3.03
N VAL A 33 8.76 -23.88 2.95
CA VAL A 33 8.13 -25.17 3.26
C VAL A 33 8.57 -26.26 2.28
N GLY A 34 8.68 -25.93 0.99
CA GLY A 34 9.18 -26.85 -0.02
C GLY A 34 10.60 -27.34 0.27
N GLY A 35 11.49 -26.44 0.67
CA GLY A 35 12.87 -26.79 1.06
C GLY A 35 12.96 -27.66 2.31
N ILE A 36 12.07 -27.45 3.30
CA ILE A 36 11.97 -28.32 4.48
C ILE A 36 11.45 -29.71 4.09
N LEU A 37 10.40 -29.77 3.28
CA LEU A 37 9.80 -31.03 2.84
C LEU A 37 10.78 -31.86 1.99
N SER A 38 11.55 -31.23 1.11
CA SER A 38 12.58 -31.93 0.34
C SER A 38 13.65 -32.53 1.24
N ALA A 39 14.09 -31.80 2.27
CA ALA A 39 15.08 -32.28 3.21
C ALA A 39 14.55 -33.44 4.09
N LEU A 40 13.27 -33.41 4.48
CA LEU A 40 12.64 -34.48 5.26
C LEU A 40 12.34 -35.74 4.43
N GLY A 41 12.00 -35.58 3.16
CA GLY A 41 11.65 -36.69 2.26
C GLY A 41 12.82 -37.65 1.96
N MET A 42 14.05 -37.29 2.32
CA MET A 42 15.24 -38.10 2.06
C MET A 42 15.46 -39.30 2.98
N GLY A 43 14.64 -39.49 4.01
CA GLY A 43 14.71 -40.68 4.88
C GLY A 43 16.04 -40.83 5.65
N ARG A 44 16.86 -39.77 5.71
CA ARG A 44 18.05 -39.66 6.56
C ARG A 44 17.74 -38.72 7.71
N GLU A 45 18.25 -39.01 8.91
CA GLU A 45 18.14 -38.09 10.06
C GLU A 45 18.90 -36.79 9.74
N PRO A 46 18.21 -35.68 9.43
CA PRO A 46 18.89 -34.45 9.11
C PRO A 46 19.47 -33.87 10.40
N SER A 47 20.72 -33.43 10.37
CA SER A 47 21.25 -32.59 11.45
C SER A 47 20.70 -31.17 11.28
N TRP A 48 20.11 -30.64 12.35
CA TRP A 48 19.39 -29.37 12.34
C TRP A 48 20.21 -28.26 12.98
N PHE A 49 20.19 -27.07 12.36
CA PHE A 49 20.58 -25.82 13.00
C PHE A 49 19.36 -24.90 13.04
N LEU A 50 18.75 -24.75 14.23
CA LEU A 50 17.44 -24.10 14.45
C LEU A 50 16.29 -24.73 13.65
N PHE A 51 16.19 -24.39 12.36
CA PHE A 51 15.16 -24.86 11.43
C PHE A 51 15.74 -25.21 10.03
N ILE A 52 17.06 -25.16 9.88
CA ILE A 52 17.75 -25.40 8.61
C ILE A 52 18.46 -26.77 8.70
N PRO A 53 18.06 -27.76 7.88
CA PRO A 53 18.78 -29.01 7.74
C PRO A 53 20.08 -28.78 6.94
N TYR A 54 21.23 -29.20 7.48
CA TYR A 54 22.54 -28.93 6.85
C TYR A 54 23.33 -30.18 6.45
N LEU A 55 22.82 -31.38 6.77
CA LEU A 55 23.54 -32.64 6.57
C LEU A 55 22.66 -33.72 5.89
N ALA A 56 22.10 -33.42 4.72
CA ALA A 56 21.35 -34.38 3.91
C ALA A 56 22.23 -34.87 2.74
N GLY A 57 22.78 -36.09 2.84
CA GLY A 57 23.81 -36.59 1.91
C GLY A 57 23.46 -36.52 0.41
N SER A 58 24.53 -36.38 -0.39
CA SER A 58 24.64 -36.05 -1.83
C SER A 58 24.72 -34.53 -2.12
N THR A 59 25.87 -34.11 -2.65
CA THR A 59 26.29 -32.72 -2.82
C THR A 59 25.36 -31.88 -3.69
N GLN A 60 24.63 -32.49 -4.63
CA GLN A 60 23.77 -31.77 -5.58
C GLN A 60 22.39 -31.40 -5.00
N LEU A 61 21.78 -32.28 -4.21
CA LEU A 61 20.47 -32.02 -3.60
C LEU A 61 20.58 -31.10 -2.38
N LEU A 62 21.69 -31.21 -1.64
CA LEU A 62 21.99 -30.33 -0.51
C LEU A 62 22.07 -28.85 -0.96
N VAL A 63 22.62 -28.58 -2.15
CA VAL A 63 22.65 -27.23 -2.73
C VAL A 63 21.25 -26.73 -3.09
N LEU A 64 20.39 -27.60 -3.62
CA LEU A 64 19.01 -27.24 -3.98
C LEU A 64 18.18 -26.90 -2.73
N GLU A 65 18.29 -27.70 -1.68
CA GLU A 65 17.60 -27.49 -0.40
C GLU A 65 18.00 -26.16 0.24
N ILE A 66 19.31 -25.91 0.33
CA ILE A 66 19.84 -24.65 0.88
C ILE A 66 19.40 -23.47 0.02
N ALA A 67 19.39 -23.60 -1.31
CA ALA A 67 18.94 -22.54 -2.21
C ALA A 67 17.45 -22.23 -2.01
N PHE A 68 16.59 -23.24 -1.87
CA PHE A 68 15.16 -23.07 -1.60
C PHE A 68 14.90 -22.40 -0.24
N LEU A 69 15.62 -22.84 0.81
CA LEU A 69 15.53 -22.25 2.13
C LEU A 69 16.01 -20.81 2.17
N ALA A 70 17.15 -20.52 1.54
CA ALA A 70 17.72 -19.17 1.47
C ALA A 70 16.83 -18.22 0.66
N ALA A 71 16.35 -18.66 -0.51
CA ALA A 71 15.43 -17.88 -1.33
C ALA A 71 14.09 -17.65 -0.61
N GLY A 72 13.55 -18.67 0.05
CA GLY A 72 12.33 -18.58 0.85
C GLY A 72 12.45 -17.57 1.98
N LEU A 73 13.53 -17.63 2.76
CA LEU A 73 13.83 -16.67 3.83
C LEU A 73 13.98 -15.24 3.30
N PHE A 74 14.72 -15.06 2.20
CA PHE A 74 14.91 -13.76 1.59
C PHE A 74 13.59 -13.15 1.12
N LEU A 75 12.73 -13.94 0.48
CA LEU A 75 11.41 -13.51 0.01
C LEU A 75 10.45 -13.20 1.16
N ILE A 76 10.49 -13.97 2.25
CA ILE A 76 9.66 -13.71 3.44
C ILE A 76 10.07 -12.38 4.08
N VAL A 77 11.37 -12.19 4.35
CA VAL A 77 11.89 -10.97 4.98
C VAL A 77 11.65 -9.76 4.07
N GLY A 78 11.92 -9.90 2.77
CA GLY A 78 11.67 -8.88 1.77
C GLY A 78 10.19 -8.52 1.66
N GLY A 79 9.29 -9.51 1.61
CA GLY A 79 7.85 -9.31 1.55
C GLY A 79 7.29 -8.62 2.79
N ILE A 80 7.75 -8.99 3.99
CA ILE A 80 7.34 -8.32 5.23
C ILE A 80 7.85 -6.87 5.26
N GLY A 81 9.14 -6.66 4.97
CA GLY A 81 9.75 -5.34 5.02
C GLY A 81 9.12 -4.37 4.02
N THR A 82 8.96 -4.80 2.77
CA THR A 82 8.30 -4.00 1.72
C THR A 82 6.80 -3.83 1.99
N GLY A 83 6.11 -4.85 2.48
CA GLY A 83 4.70 -4.78 2.85
C GLY A 83 4.42 -3.76 3.94
N LEU A 84 5.23 -3.74 5.01
CA LEU A 84 5.14 -2.73 6.07
C LEU A 84 5.41 -1.31 5.54
N HIS A 85 6.39 -1.17 4.64
CA HIS A 85 6.70 0.09 4.01
C HIS A 85 5.49 0.62 3.22
N TYR A 86 4.92 -0.18 2.32
CA TYR A 86 3.77 0.22 1.49
C TYR A 86 2.49 0.43 2.30
N TYR A 87 2.26 -0.36 3.36
CA TYR A 87 1.14 -0.14 4.26
C TYR A 87 1.22 1.24 4.93
N ARG A 88 2.42 1.63 5.37
CA ARG A 88 2.64 2.93 6.03
C ARG A 88 2.45 4.09 5.06
N ASP A 89 2.96 3.98 3.85
CA ASP A 89 2.81 4.99 2.81
C ASP A 89 1.35 5.21 2.44
N ARG A 90 0.59 4.12 2.19
CA ARG A 90 -0.86 4.17 1.94
C ARG A 90 -1.61 4.87 3.08
N GLY A 91 -1.25 4.55 4.33
CA GLY A 91 -1.83 5.17 5.51
C GLY A 91 -1.57 6.67 5.60
N TRP A 92 -0.41 7.14 5.12
CA TRP A 92 -0.09 8.57 5.07
C TRP A 92 -0.87 9.27 3.96
N TYR A 93 -0.91 8.72 2.74
CA TYR A 93 -1.64 9.29 1.61
C TYR A 93 -3.14 9.44 1.90
N MET A 94 -3.77 8.44 2.52
CA MET A 94 -5.20 8.49 2.86
C MET A 94 -5.52 9.55 3.93
N ARG A 95 -4.61 9.77 4.90
CA ARG A 95 -4.78 10.85 5.87
C ARG A 95 -4.70 12.21 5.20
N GLU A 96 -3.79 12.38 4.25
CA GLU A 96 -3.61 13.65 3.56
C GLU A 96 -4.79 13.95 2.61
N LEU A 97 -5.33 12.93 1.92
CA LEU A 97 -6.59 13.03 1.17
C LEU A 97 -7.76 13.43 2.06
N SER A 98 -7.89 12.83 3.25
CA SER A 98 -8.95 13.15 4.19
C SER A 98 -8.87 14.61 4.68
N LYS A 99 -7.67 15.12 4.95
CA LYS A 99 -7.46 16.52 5.34
C LYS A 99 -7.83 17.49 4.21
N ALA A 100 -7.40 17.21 2.98
CA ALA A 100 -7.72 18.03 1.83
C ALA A 100 -9.23 18.09 1.59
N ASN A 101 -9.91 16.95 1.62
CA ASN A 101 -11.36 16.86 1.46
C ASN A 101 -12.12 17.57 2.60
N ASN A 102 -11.71 17.42 3.86
CA ASN A 102 -12.34 18.11 4.99
C ASN A 102 -12.21 19.63 4.86
N THR A 103 -11.04 20.11 4.45
CA THR A 103 -10.78 21.55 4.24
C THR A 103 -11.65 22.11 3.11
N GLU A 104 -11.78 21.37 2.00
CA GLU A 104 -12.67 21.75 0.90
C GLU A 104 -14.13 21.82 1.37
N ASN A 105 -14.61 20.83 2.13
CA ASN A 105 -15.98 20.82 2.65
C ASN A 105 -16.25 21.98 3.63
N LEU A 106 -15.28 22.35 4.45
CA LEU A 106 -15.33 23.53 5.33
C LEU A 106 -15.48 24.83 4.51
N LEU A 107 -14.64 25.00 3.49
CA LEU A 107 -14.71 26.16 2.59
C LEU A 107 -16.03 26.20 1.82
N ARG A 108 -16.53 25.05 1.38
CA ARG A 108 -17.83 24.93 0.70
C ARG A 108 -18.98 25.33 1.62
N GLY A 109 -18.96 24.88 2.88
CA GLY A 109 -19.93 25.29 3.90
C GLY A 109 -19.90 26.80 4.18
N GLN A 110 -18.70 27.40 4.25
CA GLN A 110 -18.55 28.85 4.39
C GLN A 110 -19.04 29.64 3.16
N ARG A 111 -18.78 29.14 1.94
CA ARG A 111 -19.29 29.75 0.70
C ARG A 111 -20.82 29.73 0.62
N ILE A 112 -21.43 28.63 1.06
CA ILE A 112 -22.90 28.50 1.09
C ILE A 112 -23.49 29.47 2.12
N GLN A 113 -22.90 29.57 3.32
CA GLN A 113 -23.33 30.52 4.33
C GLN A 113 -23.19 31.98 3.85
N THR A 114 -22.04 32.33 3.27
CA THR A 114 -21.82 33.70 2.75
C THR A 114 -22.76 34.05 1.61
N ALA A 115 -23.05 33.10 0.70
CA ALA A 115 -24.04 33.28 -0.36
C ALA A 115 -25.48 33.45 0.16
N PHE A 116 -25.82 32.80 1.29
CA PHE A 116 -27.13 32.93 1.92
C PHE A 116 -27.28 34.25 2.70
N THR A 117 -26.19 34.79 3.24
CA THR A 117 -26.16 36.07 3.96
C THR A 117 -26.02 37.30 3.06
N MET A 118 -25.75 37.14 1.75
CA MET A 118 -25.74 38.30 0.85
C MET A 118 -27.17 38.85 0.69
N PRO A 119 -27.42 40.13 1.00
CA PRO A 119 -28.71 40.73 0.68
C PRO A 119 -28.90 40.69 -0.83
N LYS A 120 -30.04 40.15 -1.29
CA LYS A 120 -30.50 40.36 -2.67
C LYS A 120 -30.45 41.87 -2.91
N THR A 121 -29.53 42.34 -3.75
CA THR A 121 -29.52 43.71 -4.27
C THR A 121 -30.76 43.88 -5.14
N GLN A 122 -31.88 44.11 -4.48
CA GLN A 122 -33.13 44.50 -5.09
C GLN A 122 -33.05 46.01 -5.34
N ASN A 123 -33.37 46.39 -6.58
CA ASN A 123 -33.72 47.74 -7.02
C ASN A 123 -32.55 48.69 -7.37
N MET A 124 -32.10 48.62 -8.63
CA MET A 124 -31.72 49.86 -9.32
C MET A 124 -32.99 50.67 -9.61
N PRO A 125 -33.07 51.96 -9.21
CA PRO A 125 -34.22 52.80 -9.52
C PRO A 125 -34.29 53.09 -11.02
N LYS A 126 -35.46 52.82 -11.62
CA LYS A 126 -35.78 53.24 -13.00
C LYS A 126 -35.66 54.76 -13.09
N ARG A 127 -34.58 55.23 -13.72
CA ARG A 127 -34.37 56.64 -14.06
C ARG A 127 -35.49 57.07 -15.02
N LYS A 128 -36.50 57.77 -14.48
CA LYS A 128 -37.52 58.46 -15.28
C LYS A 128 -36.81 59.45 -16.20
N LYS A 129 -36.92 59.26 -17.51
CA LYS A 129 -36.56 60.28 -18.49
C LYS A 129 -37.66 61.35 -18.44
N SER A 130 -37.28 62.54 -17.97
CA SER A 130 -38.10 63.74 -18.03
C SER A 130 -38.30 64.14 -19.49
N ALA A 131 -39.55 64.40 -19.84
CA ALA A 131 -39.94 65.06 -21.07
C ALA A 131 -39.39 66.49 -21.09
N LYS A 132 -38.89 66.91 -22.25
CA LYS A 132 -38.96 68.28 -22.76
C LYS A 132 -38.85 68.23 -24.27
#